data_AF-A0A8V8TN62-F1
#
_entry.id   AF-A0A8V8TN62-F1
#
_cell.length_a   1.000
_cell.length_b   1.000
_cell.length_c   1.000
_cell.angle_alpha   90.00
_cell.angle_beta   90.00
_cell.angle_gamma   90.00
#
_symmetry.space_group_name_H-M   'P 1'
#
loop_
_entity.id
_entity.type
_entity.pdbx_description
1 polymer ?
#
loop_
_entity_poly.entity_id
_entity_poly.type
_entity_poly.pdbx_seq_one_letter_code
_entity_poly.pdbx_strand_id
1 'polypeptide(L)'
;MFPEQQKEEFVSVWVRDPRIQKEDFWHSYIDYEICIHTNSMCFTMKTSCVRRRYREFVWLRQRLQSNALLVQLPELPSKNLFFNMNNRQHVDQRRQGLEDFLRK
;
A
#
# COMPACT_ATOMS: atom_id res chain seq x y z
N MET A 1 38.19 6.23 -17.05
CA MET A 1 36.83 5.82 -16.69
C MET A 1 36.65 6.18 -15.22
N PHE A 2 35.90 7.23 -14.92
CA PHE A 2 35.61 7.60 -13.53
C PHE A 2 34.62 6.58 -12.97
N PRO A 3 34.80 6.07 -11.73
CA PRO A 3 33.83 5.14 -11.15
C PRO A 3 32.48 5.86 -11.07
N GLU A 4 31.44 5.26 -11.65
CA GLU A 4 30.06 5.66 -11.37
C GLU A 4 29.88 5.60 -9.85
N GLN A 5 29.67 6.75 -9.22
CA GLN A 5 29.27 6.79 -7.82
C GLN A 5 27.99 5.95 -7.70
N GLN A 6 28.10 4.78 -7.08
CA GLN A 6 26.94 3.94 -6.79
C GLN A 6 26.03 4.75 -5.86
N LYS A 7 24.92 5.24 -6.43
CA LYS A 7 23.86 5.86 -5.63
C LYS A 7 23.28 4.78 -4.72
N GLU A 8 23.13 5.11 -3.44
CA GLU A 8 22.47 4.24 -2.46
C GLU A 8 21.09 3.83 -2.99
N GLU A 9 20.77 2.54 -2.86
CA GLU A 9 19.49 2.00 -3.30
C GLU A 9 18.38 2.49 -2.35
N PHE A 10 17.28 2.97 -2.90
CA PHE A 10 16.12 3.44 -2.13
C PHE A 10 14.83 2.91 -2.73
N VAL A 11 13.86 2.66 -1.86
CA VAL A 11 12.46 2.39 -2.24
C VAL A 11 11.57 3.30 -1.40
N SER A 12 10.98 4.30 -2.04
CA SER A 12 10.03 5.21 -1.41
C SER A 12 8.62 4.83 -1.82
N VAL A 13 7.74 4.62 -0.83
CA VAL A 13 6.33 4.32 -1.04
C VAL A 13 5.44 5.29 -0.28
N TRP A 14 4.34 5.69 -0.91
CA TRP A 14 3.30 6.55 -0.34
C TRP A 14 1.92 5.95 -0.59
N VAL A 15 1.05 6.03 0.42
CA VAL A 15 -0.37 5.72 0.30
C VAL A 15 -1.14 7.00 0.57
N ARG A 16 -1.89 7.47 -0.42
CA ARG A 16 -2.49 8.81 -0.42
C ARG A 16 -3.83 8.85 -1.16
N ASP A 17 -4.42 10.05 -1.19
CA ASP A 17 -5.58 10.38 -2.00
C ASP A 17 -6.72 9.34 -1.90
N PRO A 18 -7.30 9.15 -0.70
CA PRO A 18 -8.40 8.23 -0.53
C PRO A 18 -9.63 8.70 -1.31
N ARG A 19 -10.20 7.84 -2.15
CA ARG A 19 -11.39 8.17 -2.95
C ARG A 19 -12.49 7.15 -2.77
N ILE A 20 -13.73 7.65 -2.69
CA ILE A 20 -14.91 6.80 -2.75
C ILE A 20 -15.18 6.48 -4.21
N GLN A 21 -15.04 5.20 -4.56
CA GLN A 21 -15.44 4.65 -5.84
C GLN A 21 -16.90 4.21 -5.74
N LYS A 22 -17.73 4.66 -6.69
CA LYS A 22 -19.13 4.26 -6.81
C LYS A 22 -19.24 3.31 -7.99
N GLU A 23 -19.31 2.02 -7.72
CA GLU A 23 -19.71 1.03 -8.74
C GLU A 23 -21.23 1.11 -8.94
N ASP A 24 -22.01 1.00 -7.85
CA ASP A 24 -23.48 1.15 -7.81
C ASP A 24 -23.95 1.61 -6.41
N PHE A 25 -25.26 1.85 -6.22
CA PHE A 25 -25.87 2.33 -4.95
C PHE A 25 -25.46 1.55 -3.70
N TRP A 26 -25.18 0.25 -3.81
CA TRP A 26 -24.81 -0.63 -2.70
C TRP A 26 -23.34 -1.07 -2.70
N HIS A 27 -22.60 -0.79 -3.76
CA HIS A 27 -21.25 -1.32 -3.99
C HIS A 27 -20.17 -0.24 -3.94
N SER A 28 -20.40 0.82 -3.17
CA SER A 28 -19.39 1.84 -2.93
C SER A 28 -18.25 1.30 -2.06
N TYR A 29 -17.00 1.68 -2.38
CA TYR A 29 -15.84 1.38 -1.54
C TYR A 29 -14.84 2.53 -1.58
N ILE A 30 -13.89 2.50 -0.64
CA ILE A 30 -12.77 3.42 -0.65
C ILE A 30 -11.53 2.72 -1.18
N ASP A 31 -10.84 3.38 -2.11
CA ASP A 31 -9.52 3.00 -2.57
C ASP A 31 -8.49 4.07 -2.20
N TYR A 32 -7.22 3.69 -2.29
CA TYR A 32 -6.08 4.54 -1.99
C TYR A 32 -5.12 4.52 -3.18
N GLU A 33 -4.55 5.67 -3.52
CA GLU A 33 -3.44 5.74 -4.45
C GLU A 33 -2.17 5.26 -3.76
N ILE A 34 -1.49 4.27 -4.35
CA ILE A 34 -0.18 3.80 -3.95
C ILE A 34 0.81 4.30 -5.00
N CYS A 35 1.82 5.06 -4.59
CA CYS A 35 2.90 5.46 -5.48
C CYS A 35 4.23 4.94 -4.95
N ILE A 36 5.05 4.44 -5.86
CA ILE A 36 6.41 3.96 -5.60
C ILE A 36 7.38 4.79 -6.44
N HIS A 37 8.49 5.21 -5.84
CA HIS A 37 9.65 5.77 -6.52
C HIS A 37 10.91 5.06 -6.01
N THR A 38 11.71 4.52 -6.91
CA THR A 38 12.87 3.69 -6.56
C THR A 38 13.92 3.70 -7.66
N ASN A 39 15.18 3.49 -7.28
CA ASN A 39 16.27 3.11 -8.18
C ASN A 39 16.64 1.62 -8.08
N SER A 40 15.86 0.82 -7.33
CA SER A 40 16.12 -0.59 -7.09
C SER A 40 15.91 -1.44 -8.34
N MET A 41 16.80 -2.41 -8.56
CA MET A 41 16.67 -3.37 -9.66
C MET A 41 15.61 -4.45 -9.38
N CYS A 42 15.08 -4.52 -8.16
CA CYS A 42 13.96 -5.43 -7.82
C CYS A 42 12.63 -5.00 -8.45
N PHE A 43 12.55 -3.78 -9.00
CA PHE A 43 11.36 -3.22 -9.61
C PHE A 43 11.54 -3.03 -11.11
N THR A 44 10.54 -3.39 -11.89
CA THR A 44 10.54 -3.17 -13.35
C THR A 44 10.42 -1.69 -13.72
N MET A 45 9.78 -0.88 -12.87
CA MET A 45 9.52 0.55 -13.10
C MET A 45 10.14 1.39 -11.99
N LYS A 46 10.84 2.47 -12.36
CA LYS A 46 11.41 3.44 -11.40
C LYS A 46 10.35 4.22 -10.66
N THR A 47 9.22 4.49 -11.33
CA THR A 47 8.05 5.15 -10.75
C THR A 47 6.78 4.42 -11.19
N SER A 48 5.86 4.23 -10.26
CA SER A 48 4.55 3.64 -10.56
C SER A 48 3.50 4.20 -9.61
N CYS A 49 2.28 4.41 -10.09
CA CYS A 49 1.14 4.74 -9.25
C CYS A 49 -0.06 3.86 -9.63
N VAL A 50 -0.72 3.28 -8.63
CA VAL A 50 -1.88 2.40 -8.79
C VAL A 50 -2.92 2.73 -7.73
N ARG A 51 -4.17 2.29 -7.92
CA ARG A 51 -5.21 2.43 -6.90
C ARG A 51 -5.65 1.06 -6.40
N ARG A 52 -5.72 0.90 -5.08
CA ARG A 52 -6.10 -0.37 -4.43
C ARG A 52 -6.99 -0.11 -3.22
N ARG A 53 -7.98 -0.98 -3.02
CA ARG A 53 -8.85 -0.98 -1.83
C ARG A 53 -8.31 -1.90 -0.75
N TYR A 54 -8.72 -1.67 0.49
CA TYR A 54 -8.24 -2.40 1.67
C TYR A 54 -8.26 -3.94 1.53
N ARG A 55 -9.31 -4.52 0.93
CA ARG A 55 -9.41 -5.99 0.76
C ARG A 55 -8.27 -6.58 -0.08
N GLU A 56 -7.73 -5.81 -1.03
CA GLU A 56 -6.62 -6.25 -1.88
C GLU A 56 -5.31 -6.31 -1.08
N PHE A 57 -5.12 -5.44 -0.09
CA PHE A 57 -4.00 -5.52 0.85
C PHE A 57 -4.11 -6.75 1.76
N VAL A 58 -5.33 -7.08 2.21
CA VAL A 58 -5.58 -8.33 2.98
C VAL A 58 -5.17 -9.55 2.15
N TRP A 59 -5.60 -9.59 0.88
CA TRP A 59 -5.19 -10.64 -0.06
C TRP A 59 -3.67 -10.67 -0.26
N LEU A 60 -3.03 -9.51 -0.44
CA LEU A 60 -1.57 -9.41 -0.61
C LEU A 60 -0.83 -9.98 0.59
N ARG A 61 -1.21 -9.58 1.82
CA ARG A 61 -0.58 -10.11 3.05
C ARG A 61 -0.73 -11.62 3.15
N GLN A 62 -1.90 -12.17 2.84
CA GLN A 62 -2.12 -13.63 2.83
C GLN A 62 -1.20 -14.33 1.81
N ARG A 63 -1.06 -13.77 0.62
CA ARG A 63 -0.18 -14.31 -0.43
C ARG A 63 1.30 -14.22 -0.06
N LEU A 64 1.73 -13.12 0.54
CA LEU A 64 3.10 -13.00 1.06
C LEU A 64 3.34 -14.06 2.15
N GLN A 65 2.40 -14.25 3.09
CA GLN A 65 2.58 -15.21 4.18
C GLN A 65 2.70 -16.63 3.66
N SER A 66 1.87 -17.01 2.68
CA SER A 66 1.93 -18.35 2.09
C SER A 66 3.23 -18.64 1.35
N ASN A 67 3.92 -17.61 0.84
CA ASN A 67 5.19 -17.76 0.12
C ASN A 67 6.41 -17.61 1.05
N ALA A 68 6.25 -17.01 2.22
CA ALA A 68 7.32 -16.74 3.18
C ALA A 68 6.91 -17.17 4.60
N LEU A 69 6.67 -18.48 4.79
CA LEU A 69 6.08 -19.03 6.01
C LEU A 69 6.81 -18.67 7.32
N LEU A 70 8.13 -18.48 7.26
CA LEU A 70 8.96 -18.15 8.42
C LEU A 70 9.18 -16.65 8.65
N VAL A 71 8.75 -15.82 7.70
CA VAL A 71 8.90 -14.36 7.79
C VAL A 71 7.71 -13.77 8.54
N GLN A 72 8.00 -12.98 9.57
CA GLN A 72 6.99 -12.20 10.26
C GLN A 72 6.60 -10.99 9.41
N LEU A 73 5.42 -11.04 8.80
CA LEU A 73 4.92 -9.94 7.97
C LEU A 73 4.33 -8.82 8.82
N PRO A 74 4.51 -7.55 8.40
CA PRO A 74 3.86 -6.41 9.02
C PRO A 74 2.34 -6.63 9.14
N GLU A 75 1.76 -6.10 10.21
CA GLU A 75 0.32 -6.12 10.40
C GLU A 75 -0.36 -5.08 9.53
N LEU A 76 -1.54 -5.43 9.01
CA LEU A 76 -2.41 -4.45 8.37
C LEU A 76 -3.18 -3.67 9.45
N PRO A 77 -3.59 -2.42 9.17
CA PRO A 77 -4.49 -1.72 10.06
C PRO A 77 -5.75 -2.56 10.27
N SER A 78 -6.26 -2.58 11.50
CA SER A 78 -7.32 -3.49 11.89
C SER A 78 -8.51 -3.40 10.93
N LYS A 79 -9.14 -4.55 10.66
CA LYS A 79 -10.42 -4.60 9.96
C LYS A 79 -11.49 -4.11 10.93
N ASN A 80 -11.46 -2.82 11.25
CA ASN A 80 -12.40 -2.16 12.15
C ASN A 80 -13.81 -2.45 11.63
N LEU A 81 -14.58 -3.23 12.40
CA LEU A 81 -15.96 -3.59 12.07
C LEU A 81 -16.87 -2.36 12.03
N PHE A 82 -16.44 -1.26 12.66
CA PHE A 82 -17.08 0.05 12.67
C PHE A 82 -16.36 1.06 11.75
N PHE A 83 -15.63 0.58 10.74
CA PHE A 83 -15.03 1.47 9.75
C PHE A 83 -16.12 2.24 9.00
N ASN A 84 -15.98 3.57 8.97
CA ASN A 84 -16.90 4.46 8.29
C ASN A 84 -16.12 5.24 7.23
N MET A 85 -16.44 5.03 5.95
CA MET A 85 -15.75 5.68 4.84
C MET A 85 -15.98 7.20 4.78
N ASN A 86 -17.02 7.71 5.46
CA ASN A 86 -17.29 9.14 5.57
C ASN A 86 -16.55 9.78 6.77
N ASN A 87 -15.99 8.98 7.68
CA ASN A 87 -15.19 9.48 8.79
C ASN A 87 -13.73 9.66 8.34
N ARG A 88 -13.30 10.91 8.17
CA ARG A 88 -11.94 11.27 7.72
C ARG A 88 -10.84 10.67 8.61
N GLN A 89 -11.05 10.61 9.93
CA GLN A 89 -10.07 10.03 10.85
C GLN A 89 -9.92 8.53 10.62
N HIS A 90 -11.03 7.80 10.41
CA HIS A 90 -10.95 6.36 10.12
C HIS A 90 -10.22 6.11 8.79
N VAL A 91 -10.53 6.92 7.77
CA VAL A 91 -9.91 6.83 6.45
C VAL A 91 -8.40 7.09 6.52
N ASP A 92 -7.98 8.14 7.23
CA ASP A 92 -6.57 8.52 7.34
C ASP A 92 -5.76 7.56 8.22
N GLN A 93 -6.32 7.10 9.35
CA GLN A 93 -5.68 6.06 10.16
C GLN A 93 -5.44 4.77 9.35
N ARG A 94 -6.43 4.38 8.54
CA ARG A 94 -6.26 3.24 7.63
C ARG A 94 -5.20 3.54 6.57
N ARG A 95 -5.21 4.71 5.94
CA ARG A 95 -4.19 5.12 4.95
C ARG A 95 -2.79 5.01 5.53
N GLN A 96 -2.56 5.53 6.73
CA GLN A 96 -1.26 5.48 7.40
C GLN A 96 -0.84 4.03 7.68
N GLY A 97 -1.73 3.20 8.22
CA GLY A 97 -1.41 1.79 8.47
C GLY A 97 -1.12 1.00 7.18
N LEU A 98 -1.76 1.35 6.06
CA LEU A 98 -1.46 0.76 4.75
C LEU A 98 -0.09 1.21 4.22
N GLU A 99 0.30 2.47 4.45
CA GLU A 99 1.63 2.96 4.11
C GLU A 99 2.72 2.27 4.94
N ASP A 100 2.50 2.16 6.25
CA ASP A 100 3.42 1.49 7.17
C ASP A 100 3.57 0.00 6.85
N PHE A 101 2.50 -0.66 6.40
CA PHE A 101 2.53 -2.05 5.95
C PHE A 101 3.40 -2.25 4.70
N LEU A 102 3.42 -1.29 3.77
CA LEU A 102 4.22 -1.41 2.53
C LEU A 102 5.68 -0.99 2.71
N ARG A 103 6.00 -0.17 3.73
CA ARG A 103 7.36 0.29 4.00
C ARG A 103 8.21 -0.71 4.78
N LYS A 104 7.57 -1.62 5.51
CA LYS A 104 8.23 -2.62 6.37
C LYS A 104 8.35 -3.95 5.65
#